data_AF-A0A0L0GCK8-F1
#
_entry.id   AF-A0A0L0GCK8-F1
#
_cell.length_a   1.000
_cell.length_b   1.000
_cell.length_c   1.000
_cell.angle_alpha   90.00
_cell.angle_beta   90.00
_cell.angle_gamma   90.00
#
_symmetry.space_group_name_H-M   'P 1'
#
loop_
_entity.id
_entity.type
_entity.pdbx_description
1 polymer ?
#
loop_
_entity_poly.entity_id
_entity_poly.type
_entity_poly.pdbx_seq_one_letter_code
_entity_poly.pdbx_strand_id
1 'polypeptide(L)'
;MADSTSVSSTQCVTPDGETCSQDGSSSEYYGTLTYNVATGVHNGTVVFNQCPNSDPSGRVDDGFDYNISASSDCQEMTFPVDGYNTTGPWAAPLRNRLGISLYGVNIYGPFEAGFVEGLVCNGTCDGGVDVPACDLTLELQCGIENVDQEFILDPCGGHALPYHYHADLSCEYDQNTLGHSALIGVALDGRGIYGLNEDNVDGEAVQPTDLDFCGGHYGAVEEGGPEVYHYHTQTSVPYTLGCFGPVTELEECKALYPDNCGVDYVILETESGSSCYDTDCQCFLADGTNTKYTAVTCPL
;
A
#
# COMPACT_ATOMS: atom_id res chain seq x y z
N MET A 1 -8.93 -14.53 2.11
CA MET A 1 -8.24 -15.69 2.72
C MET A 1 -7.80 -15.27 4.11
N ALA A 2 -7.75 -16.15 5.10
CA ALA A 2 -7.18 -15.80 6.41
C ALA A 2 -5.74 -15.29 6.18
N ASP A 3 -5.42 -14.13 6.74
CA ASP A 3 -4.06 -13.60 6.68
C ASP A 3 -3.14 -14.58 7.40
N SER A 4 -2.25 -15.22 6.63
CA SER A 4 -1.28 -16.20 7.15
C SER A 4 0.10 -15.57 7.39
N THR A 5 0.21 -14.24 7.22
CA THR A 5 1.46 -13.50 7.38
C THR A 5 1.78 -13.23 8.84
N SER A 6 0.77 -13.24 9.73
CA SER A 6 0.90 -13.12 11.18
C SER A 6 0.09 -14.20 11.90
N VAL A 7 0.33 -14.32 13.20
CA VAL A 7 -0.45 -15.17 14.11
C VAL A 7 -1.01 -14.34 15.27
N SER A 8 -2.17 -14.73 15.80
CA SER A 8 -2.73 -14.07 16.98
C SER A 8 -1.76 -14.11 18.17
N SER A 9 -1.70 -13.01 18.92
CA SER A 9 -0.85 -12.83 20.09
C SER A 9 -1.66 -12.34 21.28
N THR A 10 -1.13 -12.52 22.48
CA THR A 10 -1.73 -11.99 23.73
C THR A 10 -0.79 -11.01 24.43
N GLN A 11 0.20 -10.50 23.71
CA GLN A 11 1.24 -9.62 24.26
C GLN A 11 0.82 -8.16 24.28
N CYS A 12 -0.16 -7.76 23.47
CA CYS A 12 -0.74 -6.42 23.50
C CYS A 12 -1.52 -6.20 24.79
N VAL A 13 -1.48 -4.96 25.28
CA VAL A 13 -2.21 -4.50 26.45
C VAL A 13 -3.69 -4.28 26.11
N THR A 14 -3.98 -3.73 24.93
CA THR A 14 -5.32 -3.53 24.41
C THR A 14 -5.93 -4.88 24.01
N PRO A 15 -7.08 -5.28 24.59
CA PRO A 15 -7.77 -6.51 24.23
C PRO A 15 -8.28 -6.49 22.79
N ASP A 16 -8.24 -7.64 22.11
CA ASP A 16 -8.81 -7.78 20.77
C ASP A 16 -10.29 -7.36 20.72
N GLY A 17 -10.65 -6.62 19.66
CA GLY A 17 -11.99 -6.12 19.42
C GLY A 17 -12.32 -4.78 20.08
N GLU A 18 -11.41 -4.20 20.85
CA GLU A 18 -11.60 -2.84 21.38
C GLU A 18 -11.44 -1.80 20.26
N THR A 19 -12.33 -0.81 20.25
CA THR A 19 -12.28 0.30 19.29
C THR A 19 -10.98 1.09 19.45
N CYS A 20 -10.26 1.30 18.36
CA CYS A 20 -9.05 2.10 18.35
C CYS A 20 -9.35 3.59 18.53
N SER A 21 -8.45 4.30 19.21
CA SER A 21 -8.49 5.75 19.32
C SER A 21 -8.13 6.41 18.00
N GLN A 22 -8.83 7.50 17.64
CA GLN A 22 -8.51 8.30 16.44
C GLN A 22 -7.14 9.00 16.53
N ASP A 23 -6.71 9.34 17.73
CA ASP A 23 -5.47 10.10 17.98
C ASP A 23 -4.19 9.22 17.99
N GLY A 24 -4.32 7.95 17.60
CA GLY A 24 -3.22 6.98 17.60
C GLY A 24 -2.81 6.46 18.98
N SER A 25 -3.40 6.96 20.08
CA SER A 25 -2.99 6.61 21.45
C SER A 25 -3.19 5.14 21.83
N SER A 26 -3.99 4.41 21.06
CA SER A 26 -4.21 2.97 21.22
C SER A 26 -3.30 2.12 20.34
N SER A 27 -2.41 2.70 19.53
CA SER A 27 -1.46 1.94 18.72
C SER A 27 -0.41 1.26 19.59
N GLU A 28 -0.19 -0.03 19.35
CA GLU A 28 0.84 -0.81 20.02
C GLU A 28 1.74 -1.47 18.97
N TYR A 29 3.05 -1.28 19.15
CA TYR A 29 4.08 -1.94 18.36
C TYR A 29 5.27 -2.29 19.24
N TYR A 30 5.63 -3.57 19.26
CA TYR A 30 6.69 -4.13 20.10
C TYR A 30 7.62 -5.01 19.29
N GLY A 31 8.80 -5.27 19.84
CA GLY A 31 9.77 -6.18 19.25
C GLY A 31 10.99 -5.45 18.71
N THR A 32 11.81 -6.17 17.95
CA THR A 32 13.03 -5.60 17.36
C THR A 32 13.32 -6.29 16.05
N LEU A 33 13.62 -5.49 15.04
CA LEU A 33 14.12 -5.95 13.75
C LEU A 33 15.62 -5.67 13.68
N THR A 34 16.38 -6.68 13.28
CA THR A 34 17.81 -6.56 12.98
C THR A 34 17.99 -6.32 11.49
N TYR A 35 18.79 -5.33 11.13
CA TYR A 35 19.04 -4.96 9.73
C TYR A 35 20.33 -5.59 9.21
N ASN A 36 20.25 -6.36 8.12
CA ASN A 36 21.41 -6.87 7.42
C ASN A 36 21.88 -5.88 6.34
N VAL A 37 22.93 -5.11 6.65
CA VAL A 37 23.49 -4.10 5.75
C VAL A 37 23.96 -4.65 4.40
N ALA A 38 24.28 -5.94 4.29
CA ALA A 38 24.75 -6.51 3.02
C ALA A 38 23.60 -6.86 2.07
N THR A 39 22.38 -7.05 2.58
CA THR A 39 21.24 -7.52 1.80
C THR A 39 20.06 -6.55 1.81
N GLY A 40 20.02 -5.61 2.74
CA GLY A 40 18.89 -4.70 2.95
C GLY A 40 17.72 -5.34 3.70
N VAL A 41 17.91 -6.52 4.30
CA VAL A 41 16.82 -7.34 4.87
C VAL A 41 16.75 -7.18 6.38
N HIS A 42 15.56 -6.86 6.86
CA HIS A 42 15.16 -6.85 8.25
C HIS A 42 14.73 -8.25 8.71
N ASN A 43 15.28 -8.69 9.84
CA ASN A 43 14.99 -9.99 10.43
C ASN A 43 14.61 -9.83 11.90
N GLY A 44 13.53 -10.45 12.31
CA GLY A 44 13.08 -10.41 13.70
C GLY A 44 11.59 -10.62 13.82
N THR A 45 11.10 -10.55 15.05
CA THR A 45 9.70 -10.72 15.39
C THR A 45 9.18 -9.46 16.04
N VAL A 46 7.98 -9.05 15.62
CA VAL A 46 7.28 -7.88 16.13
C VAL A 46 5.85 -8.24 16.49
N VAL A 47 5.30 -7.52 17.46
CA VAL A 47 3.92 -7.67 17.91
C VAL A 47 3.23 -6.32 17.74
N PHE A 48 2.02 -6.34 17.22
CA PHE A 48 1.24 -5.13 16.99
C PHE A 48 -0.25 -5.39 17.15
N ASN A 49 -1.04 -4.35 17.38
CA ASN A 49 -2.49 -4.47 17.57
C ASN A 49 -3.34 -3.90 16.42
N GLN A 50 -2.71 -3.52 15.30
CA GLN A 50 -3.36 -2.97 14.10
C GLN A 50 -4.11 -1.65 14.28
N CYS A 51 -4.06 -1.03 15.47
CA CYS A 51 -4.64 0.29 15.63
C CYS A 51 -3.82 1.33 14.85
N PRO A 52 -4.49 2.28 14.16
CA PRO A 52 -3.82 3.39 13.50
C PRO A 52 -2.98 4.19 14.50
N ASN A 53 -1.90 4.79 14.02
CA ASN A 53 -1.01 5.62 14.82
C ASN A 53 -1.19 7.13 14.55
N SER A 54 -1.99 7.48 13.54
CA SER A 54 -2.11 8.84 13.04
C SER A 54 -3.58 9.24 12.92
N ASP A 55 -3.88 10.49 13.30
CA ASP A 55 -5.19 11.12 13.09
C ASP A 55 -5.20 11.81 11.71
N PRO A 56 -6.08 11.40 10.77
CA PRO A 56 -6.23 12.05 9.47
C PRO A 56 -6.99 13.39 9.56
N SER A 57 -7.74 13.62 10.65
CA SER A 57 -8.62 14.78 10.80
C SER A 57 -7.85 16.11 10.72
N GLY A 58 -8.31 17.02 9.86
CA GLY A 58 -7.73 18.37 9.74
C GLY A 58 -6.32 18.44 9.13
N ARG A 59 -5.83 17.35 8.55
CA ARG A 59 -4.56 17.36 7.77
C ARG A 59 -4.67 18.09 6.45
N VAL A 60 -5.88 18.13 5.90
CA VAL A 60 -6.25 18.88 4.70
C VAL A 60 -7.47 19.75 5.01
N ASP A 61 -7.55 20.92 4.35
CA ASP A 61 -8.68 21.84 4.45
C ASP A 61 -9.58 21.66 3.20
N ASP A 62 -10.16 20.46 3.08
CA ASP A 62 -11.02 20.05 1.97
C ASP A 62 -12.52 20.05 2.34
N GLY A 63 -12.84 20.25 3.62
CA GLY A 63 -14.20 20.30 4.15
C GLY A 63 -14.77 18.94 4.57
N PHE A 64 -13.95 17.88 4.58
CA PHE A 64 -14.33 16.54 5.01
C PHE A 64 -13.77 16.20 6.40
N ASP A 65 -14.50 15.34 7.12
CA ASP A 65 -14.10 14.83 8.44
C ASP A 65 -13.80 13.34 8.31
N TYR A 66 -12.51 13.02 8.17
CA TYR A 66 -12.04 11.64 8.01
C TYR A 66 -12.01 10.95 9.38
N ASN A 67 -12.77 9.88 9.52
CA ASN A 67 -12.84 9.09 10.75
C ASN A 67 -12.37 7.67 10.46
N ILE A 68 -11.38 7.17 11.22
CA ILE A 68 -10.88 5.82 11.08
C ILE A 68 -11.73 4.86 11.90
N SER A 69 -12.47 3.99 11.23
CA SER A 69 -13.14 2.87 11.90
C SER A 69 -12.15 1.73 12.04
N ALA A 70 -11.72 1.42 13.26
CA ALA A 70 -10.77 0.33 13.51
C ALA A 70 -11.02 -0.33 14.87
N SER A 71 -10.72 -1.62 14.94
CA SER A 71 -10.70 -2.39 16.18
C SER A 71 -9.37 -3.10 16.31
N SER A 72 -8.85 -3.11 17.52
CA SER A 72 -7.58 -3.76 17.84
C SER A 72 -7.66 -5.26 17.58
N ASP A 73 -6.56 -5.82 17.07
CA ASP A 73 -6.38 -7.25 16.87
C ASP A 73 -4.88 -7.54 17.04
N CYS A 74 -4.53 -8.14 18.17
CA CYS A 74 -3.16 -8.38 18.57
C CYS A 74 -2.54 -9.53 17.77
N GLN A 75 -1.48 -9.21 17.05
CA GLN A 75 -0.81 -10.10 16.11
C GLN A 75 0.70 -10.12 16.37
N GLU A 76 1.34 -11.24 16.04
CA GLU A 76 2.78 -11.41 16.00
C GLU A 76 3.21 -11.78 14.57
N MET A 77 4.23 -11.09 14.06
CA MET A 77 4.79 -11.32 12.73
C MET A 77 6.30 -11.49 12.81
N THR A 78 6.82 -12.48 12.10
CA THR A 78 8.26 -12.71 11.96
C THR A 78 8.69 -12.42 10.53
N PHE A 79 9.74 -11.59 10.38
CA PHE A 79 10.32 -11.21 9.10
C PHE A 79 11.65 -11.92 8.82
N PRO A 80 11.93 -12.25 7.55
CA PRO A 80 10.96 -12.35 6.46
C PRO A 80 9.89 -13.41 6.75
N VAL A 81 8.66 -13.18 6.29
CA VAL A 81 7.54 -14.11 6.46
C VAL A 81 7.83 -15.40 5.67
N ASP A 82 7.42 -16.55 6.23
CA ASP A 82 7.57 -17.84 5.58
C ASP A 82 6.92 -17.84 4.19
N GLY A 83 7.69 -18.25 3.18
CA GLY A 83 7.31 -18.14 1.76
C GLY A 83 8.08 -17.06 1.01
N TYR A 84 8.54 -16.01 1.71
CA TYR A 84 9.33 -14.90 1.15
C TYR A 84 10.75 -14.82 1.72
N ASN A 85 11.17 -15.84 2.46
CA ASN A 85 12.48 -15.94 3.12
C ASN A 85 13.57 -16.62 2.28
N THR A 86 13.38 -16.73 0.96
CA THR A 86 14.32 -17.36 0.02
C THR A 86 14.86 -16.34 -1.00
N THR A 87 15.17 -16.72 -2.23
CA THR A 87 15.52 -15.77 -3.31
C THR A 87 14.31 -15.59 -4.21
N GLY A 88 13.84 -14.35 -4.34
CA GLY A 88 12.71 -13.97 -5.20
C GLY A 88 13.08 -13.91 -6.69
N PRO A 89 12.21 -13.30 -7.52
CA PRO A 89 11.03 -12.52 -7.11
C PRO A 89 9.83 -13.38 -6.68
N TRP A 90 8.86 -12.76 -5.98
CA TRP A 90 7.62 -13.40 -5.58
C TRP A 90 6.39 -12.55 -5.88
N ALA A 91 5.28 -13.23 -6.17
CA ALA A 91 3.98 -12.62 -6.19
C ALA A 91 3.61 -12.11 -4.79
N ALA A 92 3.36 -10.81 -4.68
CA ALA A 92 2.73 -10.19 -3.52
C ALA A 92 1.20 -10.44 -3.54
N PRO A 93 0.55 -10.62 -2.37
CA PRO A 93 -0.90 -10.72 -2.28
C PRO A 93 -1.63 -9.51 -2.89
N LEU A 94 -2.64 -9.73 -3.73
CA LEU A 94 -3.32 -8.65 -4.45
C LEU A 94 -4.17 -7.73 -3.56
N ARG A 95 -4.92 -8.32 -2.62
CA ARG A 95 -5.89 -7.61 -1.74
C ARG A 95 -5.70 -8.05 -0.29
N ASN A 96 -4.44 -8.13 0.12
CA ASN A 96 -4.05 -8.54 1.46
C ASN A 96 -2.73 -7.85 1.84
N ARG A 97 -2.31 -8.04 3.08
CA ARG A 97 -1.11 -7.44 3.64
C ARG A 97 0.14 -7.74 2.80
N LEU A 98 0.89 -6.68 2.50
CA LEU A 98 2.22 -6.69 1.86
C LEU A 98 3.35 -6.34 2.82
N GLY A 99 3.01 -5.79 3.97
CA GLY A 99 3.94 -5.40 5.02
C GLY A 99 3.20 -4.77 6.18
N ILE A 100 3.98 -4.25 7.13
CA ILE A 100 3.45 -3.43 8.23
C ILE A 100 4.26 -2.15 8.34
N SER A 101 3.62 -1.07 8.75
CA SER A 101 4.32 0.16 9.12
C SER A 101 5.16 -0.06 10.37
N LEU A 102 6.09 0.85 10.65
CA LEU A 102 6.86 0.85 11.90
C LEU A 102 6.01 1.12 13.16
N TYR A 103 4.71 1.32 12.97
CA TYR A 103 3.71 1.51 14.01
C TYR A 103 2.63 0.40 14.01
N GLY A 104 2.85 -0.67 13.24
CA GLY A 104 1.99 -1.86 13.31
C GLY A 104 0.69 -1.76 12.54
N VAL A 105 0.57 -0.79 11.63
CA VAL A 105 -0.57 -0.68 10.71
C VAL A 105 -0.27 -1.48 9.45
N ASN A 106 -1.29 -2.14 8.91
CA ASN A 106 -1.16 -2.95 7.70
C ASN A 106 -0.82 -2.07 6.48
N ILE A 107 0.08 -2.56 5.62
CA ILE A 107 0.39 -1.97 4.31
C ILE A 107 -0.08 -2.95 3.24
N TYR A 108 -0.93 -2.50 2.32
CA TYR A 108 -1.52 -3.28 1.24
C TYR A 108 -1.02 -2.76 -0.12
N GLY A 109 -1.27 -3.54 -1.15
CA GLY A 109 -1.08 -3.13 -2.54
C GLY A 109 -2.19 -2.18 -3.00
N PRO A 110 -2.24 -1.85 -4.29
CA PRO A 110 -3.13 -0.79 -4.76
C PRO A 110 -4.62 -1.18 -4.79
N PHE A 111 -4.97 -2.47 -4.74
CA PHE A 111 -6.30 -2.93 -5.15
C PHE A 111 -7.37 -2.91 -4.06
N GLU A 112 -8.55 -2.46 -4.45
CA GLU A 112 -9.79 -2.53 -3.67
C GLU A 112 -10.46 -3.93 -3.78
N ALA A 113 -11.13 -4.34 -2.70
CA ALA A 113 -12.07 -5.45 -2.69
C ALA A 113 -13.37 -5.13 -3.45
N GLY A 114 -13.69 -3.85 -3.64
CA GLY A 114 -14.83 -3.35 -4.41
C GLY A 114 -16.03 -2.97 -3.55
N PHE A 115 -16.90 -2.13 -4.11
CA PHE A 115 -18.06 -1.58 -3.43
C PHE A 115 -19.36 -1.90 -4.16
N VAL A 116 -20.40 -2.24 -3.39
CA VAL A 116 -21.76 -2.45 -3.87
C VAL A 116 -22.64 -1.25 -3.55
N GLU A 117 -23.73 -1.09 -4.32
CA GLU A 117 -24.68 0.01 -4.11
C GLU A 117 -25.18 0.07 -2.67
N GLY A 118 -25.20 1.28 -2.12
CA GLY A 118 -25.68 1.59 -0.78
C GLY A 118 -24.67 1.38 0.34
N LEU A 119 -23.44 0.94 0.03
CA LEU A 119 -22.36 0.85 1.01
C LEU A 119 -21.68 2.22 1.20
N VAL A 120 -21.02 2.72 0.16
CA VAL A 120 -20.35 4.05 0.19
C VAL A 120 -21.30 5.16 -0.30
N CYS A 121 -22.02 4.85 -1.38
CA CYS A 121 -23.06 5.69 -1.97
C CYS A 121 -23.96 4.81 -2.85
N ASN A 122 -24.87 5.39 -3.63
CA ASN A 122 -25.68 4.61 -4.60
C ASN A 122 -24.92 4.34 -5.91
N GLY A 123 -23.65 3.93 -5.80
CA GLY A 123 -22.75 3.58 -6.88
C GLY A 123 -21.98 2.30 -6.57
N THR A 124 -21.20 1.84 -7.55
CA THR A 124 -20.41 0.61 -7.46
C THR A 124 -19.00 0.81 -7.97
N CYS A 125 -18.08 0.03 -7.42
CA CYS A 125 -16.72 -0.11 -7.92
C CYS A 125 -16.35 -1.60 -7.96
N ASP A 126 -15.77 -2.03 -9.07
CA ASP A 126 -15.32 -3.41 -9.25
C ASP A 126 -14.08 -3.69 -8.40
N GLY A 127 -14.09 -4.83 -7.72
CA GLY A 127 -12.91 -5.25 -6.98
C GLY A 127 -11.77 -5.60 -7.91
N GLY A 128 -10.53 -5.28 -7.52
CA GLY A 128 -9.33 -5.52 -8.32
C GLY A 128 -8.96 -4.31 -9.18
N VAL A 129 -9.70 -3.22 -9.02
CA VAL A 129 -9.32 -1.88 -9.45
C VAL A 129 -8.52 -1.21 -8.32
N ASP A 130 -7.58 -0.35 -8.65
CA ASP A 130 -6.83 0.39 -7.63
C ASP A 130 -7.72 1.38 -6.86
N VAL A 131 -7.42 1.61 -5.59
CA VAL A 131 -8.25 2.43 -4.69
C VAL A 131 -8.51 3.83 -5.25
N PRO A 132 -7.51 4.59 -5.73
CA PRO A 132 -7.78 5.91 -6.30
C PRO A 132 -8.70 5.87 -7.52
N ALA A 133 -8.56 4.89 -8.42
CA ALA A 133 -9.47 4.73 -9.55
C ALA A 133 -10.88 4.29 -9.12
N CYS A 134 -11.00 3.50 -8.06
CA CYS A 134 -12.25 3.10 -7.43
C CYS A 134 -13.00 4.33 -6.86
N ASP A 135 -12.28 5.17 -6.11
CA ASP A 135 -12.80 6.40 -5.51
C ASP A 135 -13.28 7.38 -6.60
N LEU A 136 -12.46 7.63 -7.63
CA LEU A 136 -12.84 8.49 -8.76
C LEU A 136 -14.07 7.98 -9.53
N THR A 137 -14.26 6.67 -9.60
CA THR A 137 -15.43 6.06 -10.22
C THR A 137 -16.69 6.29 -9.38
N LEU A 138 -16.59 6.16 -8.06
CA LEU A 138 -17.69 6.44 -7.12
C LEU A 138 -18.03 7.93 -7.10
N GLU A 139 -17.04 8.82 -7.11
CA GLU A 139 -17.23 10.26 -7.20
C GLU A 139 -17.98 10.66 -8.48
N LEU A 140 -17.64 10.07 -9.63
CA LEU A 140 -18.39 10.32 -10.87
C LEU A 140 -19.86 9.87 -10.76
N GLN A 141 -20.11 8.70 -10.15
CA GLN A 141 -21.44 8.12 -10.06
C GLN A 141 -22.34 8.86 -9.06
N CYS A 142 -21.76 9.32 -7.95
CA CYS A 142 -22.49 9.81 -6.80
C CYS A 142 -22.36 11.32 -6.58
N GLY A 143 -21.33 11.96 -7.13
CA GLY A 143 -20.87 13.28 -6.70
C GLY A 143 -20.07 13.17 -5.40
N ILE A 144 -18.93 13.85 -5.33
CA ILE A 144 -17.98 13.77 -4.19
C ILE A 144 -18.65 14.07 -2.84
N GLU A 145 -19.63 14.98 -2.81
CA GLU A 145 -20.35 15.34 -1.59
C GLU A 145 -21.29 14.25 -1.06
N ASN A 146 -21.53 13.19 -1.85
CA ASN A 146 -22.43 12.08 -1.51
C ASN A 146 -21.68 10.76 -1.29
N VAL A 147 -20.34 10.79 -1.31
CA VAL A 147 -19.48 9.64 -1.00
C VAL A 147 -19.17 9.64 0.49
N ASP A 148 -19.43 8.52 1.17
CA ASP A 148 -19.07 8.36 2.57
C ASP A 148 -17.56 8.26 2.75
N GLN A 149 -16.99 9.30 3.37
CA GLN A 149 -15.55 9.49 3.52
C GLN A 149 -14.89 8.48 4.46
N GLU A 150 -15.67 7.74 5.26
CA GLU A 150 -15.16 6.65 6.12
C GLU A 150 -14.65 5.45 5.29
N PHE A 151 -15.13 5.30 4.04
CA PHE A 151 -14.81 4.15 3.19
C PHE A 151 -13.75 4.43 2.11
N ILE A 152 -13.45 5.69 1.82
CA ILE A 152 -12.48 6.06 0.79
C ILE A 152 -11.13 6.38 1.42
N LEU A 153 -10.12 6.54 0.57
CA LEU A 153 -8.76 6.82 0.99
C LEU A 153 -8.70 8.13 1.81
N ASP A 154 -8.14 8.05 3.02
CA ASP A 154 -7.92 9.22 3.85
C ASP A 154 -6.61 9.98 3.45
N PRO A 155 -6.38 11.18 4.00
CA PRO A 155 -5.16 11.94 3.74
C PRO A 155 -3.85 11.27 4.19
N CYS A 156 -3.93 10.24 5.04
CA CYS A 156 -2.81 9.41 5.46
C CYS A 156 -2.52 8.25 4.50
N GLY A 157 -3.32 8.10 3.44
CA GLY A 157 -3.17 7.06 2.42
C GLY A 157 -3.74 5.71 2.83
N GLY A 158 -4.65 5.66 3.80
CA GLY A 158 -5.29 4.43 4.26
C GLY A 158 -6.79 4.53 4.41
N HIS A 159 -7.45 3.37 4.52
CA HIS A 159 -8.89 3.26 4.74
C HIS A 159 -9.29 1.81 5.13
N ALA A 160 -10.59 1.54 5.08
CA ALA A 160 -11.24 0.24 5.26
C ALA A 160 -11.11 -0.37 6.67
N LEU A 161 -11.66 -1.58 6.83
CA LEU A 161 -11.81 -2.30 8.10
C LEU A 161 -11.18 -3.71 8.00
N PRO A 162 -10.12 -4.03 8.79
CA PRO A 162 -9.36 -3.13 9.66
C PRO A 162 -8.65 -2.04 8.84
N TYR A 163 -8.29 -0.92 9.46
CA TYR A 163 -7.58 0.16 8.77
C TYR A 163 -6.23 -0.29 8.20
N HIS A 164 -5.97 0.06 6.94
CA HIS A 164 -4.72 -0.25 6.25
C HIS A 164 -4.39 0.76 5.17
N TYR A 165 -3.09 0.88 4.87
CA TYR A 165 -2.58 1.78 3.84
C TYR A 165 -2.63 1.13 2.45
N HIS A 166 -3.08 1.91 1.47
CA HIS A 166 -3.06 1.55 0.04
C HIS A 166 -2.18 2.50 -0.79
N ALA A 167 -1.88 3.69 -0.26
CA ALA A 167 -1.14 4.73 -0.96
C ALA A 167 0.14 5.13 -0.20
N ASP A 168 0.59 6.37 -0.36
CA ASP A 168 1.68 6.90 0.44
C ASP A 168 1.26 6.99 1.92
N LEU A 169 2.13 6.48 2.81
CA LEU A 169 1.97 6.53 4.26
C LEU A 169 2.36 7.93 4.78
N SER A 170 1.74 8.96 4.23
CA SER A 170 2.15 10.37 4.37
C SER A 170 2.17 10.85 5.83
N CYS A 171 1.43 10.16 6.71
CA CYS A 171 1.36 10.47 8.14
C CYS A 171 2.45 9.80 8.99
N GLU A 172 3.18 8.84 8.42
CA GLU A 172 4.18 8.05 9.13
C GLU A 172 5.59 8.64 9.01
N TYR A 173 5.76 9.72 8.23
CA TYR A 173 7.02 10.44 8.08
C TYR A 173 6.82 11.90 7.64
N ASP A 174 7.88 12.73 7.72
CA ASP A 174 7.86 14.10 7.19
C ASP A 174 8.31 14.11 5.73
N GLN A 175 7.36 14.27 4.81
CA GLN A 175 7.58 14.35 3.36
C GLN A 175 8.49 15.51 2.92
N ASN A 176 8.68 16.53 3.76
CA ASN A 176 9.55 17.68 3.48
C ASN A 176 11.01 17.42 3.87
N THR A 177 11.31 16.27 4.48
CA THR A 177 12.68 15.90 4.81
C THR A 177 13.48 15.73 3.51
N LEU A 178 14.62 16.43 3.44
CA LEU A 178 15.51 16.35 2.29
C LEU A 178 16.34 15.07 2.32
N GLY A 179 16.62 14.50 1.15
CA GLY A 179 17.41 13.30 0.97
C GLY A 179 16.54 12.06 0.86
N HIS A 180 17.16 10.90 1.09
CA HIS A 180 16.46 9.62 1.13
C HIS A 180 15.42 9.63 2.25
N SER A 181 14.21 9.20 1.93
CA SER A 181 13.09 9.18 2.88
C SER A 181 13.36 8.20 4.02
N ALA A 182 12.69 8.42 5.14
CA ALA A 182 12.75 7.51 6.27
C ALA A 182 12.18 6.13 5.92
N LEU A 183 12.68 5.09 6.61
CA LEU A 183 12.01 3.79 6.66
C LEU A 183 10.65 3.98 7.33
N ILE A 184 9.59 3.57 6.66
CA ILE A 184 8.20 3.71 7.13
C ILE A 184 7.52 2.36 7.38
N GLY A 185 8.05 1.28 6.80
CA GLY A 185 7.54 -0.06 7.00
C GLY A 185 8.49 -1.15 6.53
N VAL A 186 8.08 -2.40 6.74
CA VAL A 186 8.83 -3.59 6.30
C VAL A 186 7.88 -4.49 5.52
N ALA A 187 8.27 -4.82 4.30
CA ALA A 187 7.56 -5.73 3.42
C ALA A 187 7.69 -7.19 3.90
N LEU A 188 6.80 -8.08 3.47
CA LEU A 188 6.81 -9.49 3.92
C LEU A 188 8.12 -10.23 3.60
N ASP A 189 8.85 -9.83 2.56
CA ASP A 189 10.18 -10.34 2.20
C ASP A 189 11.30 -9.80 3.11
N GLY A 190 10.95 -8.98 4.10
CA GLY A 190 11.84 -8.35 5.07
C GLY A 190 12.55 -7.09 4.56
N ARG A 191 12.30 -6.64 3.32
CA ARG A 191 12.94 -5.43 2.82
C ARG A 191 12.22 -4.18 3.31
N GLY A 192 12.97 -3.09 3.39
CA GLY A 192 12.41 -1.80 3.84
C GLY A 192 11.48 -1.19 2.79
N ILE A 193 10.41 -0.56 3.28
CA ILE A 193 9.55 0.35 2.53
C ILE A 193 9.86 1.75 3.05
N TYR A 194 10.25 2.63 2.15
CA TYR A 194 10.67 4.00 2.43
C TYR A 194 9.65 4.99 1.84
N GLY A 195 9.62 6.21 2.36
CA GLY A 195 8.76 7.27 1.81
C GLY A 195 9.15 7.68 0.37
N LEU A 196 8.44 8.65 -0.20
CA LEU A 196 8.51 9.05 -1.61
C LEU A 196 9.89 9.39 -2.19
N ASN A 197 10.80 9.95 -1.40
CA ASN A 197 12.04 10.59 -1.89
C ASN A 197 13.27 9.67 -1.77
N GLU A 198 14.13 9.70 -2.79
CA GLU A 198 15.41 8.98 -2.90
C GLU A 198 16.60 9.90 -2.55
N ASP A 199 16.57 11.16 -2.99
CA ASP A 199 17.71 12.08 -2.82
C ASP A 199 17.25 13.55 -2.73
N ASN A 200 18.22 14.46 -2.63
CA ASN A 200 18.03 15.89 -2.75
C ASN A 200 18.88 16.47 -3.88
N VAL A 201 18.28 17.30 -4.73
CA VAL A 201 19.00 18.08 -5.75
C VAL A 201 18.62 19.54 -5.61
N ASP A 202 19.63 20.40 -5.49
CA ASP A 202 19.47 21.87 -5.40
C ASP A 202 18.50 22.34 -4.29
N GLY A 203 18.40 21.57 -3.19
CA GLY A 203 17.54 21.91 -2.06
C GLY A 203 16.13 21.37 -2.14
N GLU A 204 15.80 20.59 -3.18
CA GLU A 204 14.50 19.96 -3.37
C GLU A 204 14.61 18.43 -3.28
N ALA A 205 13.65 17.79 -2.61
CA ALA A 205 13.61 16.34 -2.55
C ALA A 205 13.24 15.75 -3.93
N VAL A 206 13.85 14.62 -4.28
CA VAL A 206 13.72 13.98 -5.59
C VAL A 206 13.24 12.55 -5.39
N GLN A 207 12.18 12.17 -6.11
CA GLN A 207 11.64 10.81 -6.14
C GLN A 207 12.50 9.91 -7.05
N PRO A 208 12.58 8.60 -6.77
CA PRO A 208 13.28 7.65 -7.64
C PRO A 208 12.64 7.61 -9.03
N THR A 209 13.46 7.42 -10.07
CA THR A 209 13.00 7.40 -11.48
C THR A 209 13.27 6.07 -12.18
N ASP A 210 13.82 5.12 -11.44
CA ASP A 210 14.29 3.81 -11.88
C ASP A 210 13.65 2.67 -11.07
N LEU A 211 12.48 2.92 -10.47
CA LEU A 211 11.68 1.89 -9.82
C LEU A 211 11.29 0.81 -10.84
N ASP A 212 11.36 -0.43 -10.39
CA ASP A 212 10.99 -1.61 -11.14
C ASP A 212 9.48 -1.90 -11.05
N PHE A 213 8.99 -2.98 -11.66
CA PHE A 213 7.55 -3.31 -11.66
C PHE A 213 6.99 -3.63 -10.26
N CYS A 214 7.85 -3.88 -9.28
CA CYS A 214 7.45 -4.07 -7.90
C CYS A 214 7.39 -2.77 -7.11
N GLY A 215 7.88 -1.64 -7.64
CA GLY A 215 7.99 -0.37 -6.90
C GLY A 215 9.27 -0.26 -6.07
N GLY A 216 10.31 -1.04 -6.40
CA GLY A 216 11.61 -0.98 -5.72
C GLY A 216 12.77 -0.81 -6.68
N HIS A 217 13.95 -0.53 -6.13
CA HIS A 217 15.20 -0.43 -6.89
C HIS A 217 16.40 -0.73 -5.99
N TYR A 218 17.60 -0.80 -6.58
CA TYR A 218 18.85 -0.86 -5.81
C TYR A 218 19.42 0.54 -5.61
N GLY A 219 19.55 0.96 -4.36
CA GLY A 219 20.07 2.27 -3.98
C GLY A 219 20.64 2.24 -2.56
N ALA A 220 21.31 3.31 -2.17
CA ALA A 220 21.85 3.45 -0.82
C ALA A 220 20.82 4.14 0.08
N VAL A 221 20.27 3.39 1.04
CA VAL A 221 19.26 3.89 1.99
C VAL A 221 19.81 4.84 3.08
N GLU A 222 21.13 5.00 3.11
CA GLU A 222 21.88 5.90 3.99
C GLU A 222 23.09 6.45 3.22
N GLU A 223 23.48 7.70 3.47
CA GLU A 223 24.58 8.35 2.76
C GLU A 223 25.89 7.55 2.89
N GLY A 224 26.45 7.09 1.75
CA GLY A 224 27.66 6.28 1.70
C GLY A 224 27.49 4.83 2.16
N GLY A 225 26.25 4.38 2.35
CA GLY A 225 25.90 2.98 2.62
C GLY A 225 26.05 2.06 1.40
N PRO A 226 25.92 0.73 1.59
CA PRO A 226 25.85 -0.21 0.49
C PRO A 226 24.55 -0.05 -0.30
N GLU A 227 24.61 -0.32 -1.60
CA GLU A 227 23.41 -0.43 -2.43
C GLU A 227 22.66 -1.71 -2.08
N VAL A 228 21.41 -1.56 -1.67
CA VAL A 228 20.50 -2.64 -1.32
C VAL A 228 19.18 -2.45 -2.03
N TYR A 229 18.49 -3.55 -2.35
CA TYR A 229 17.17 -3.44 -2.94
C TYR A 229 16.11 -3.16 -1.87
N HIS A 230 15.33 -2.11 -2.07
CA HIS A 230 14.31 -1.60 -1.17
C HIS A 230 13.17 -0.96 -1.97
N TYR A 231 12.03 -0.71 -1.31
CA TYR A 231 10.83 -0.15 -1.92
C TYR A 231 10.64 1.30 -1.53
N HIS A 232 10.00 2.08 -2.41
CA HIS A 232 9.48 3.41 -2.09
C HIS A 232 7.96 3.42 -2.23
N THR A 233 7.29 4.17 -1.36
CA THR A 233 5.96 4.66 -1.72
C THR A 233 6.07 5.59 -2.94
N GLN A 234 4.98 5.71 -3.69
CA GLN A 234 4.94 6.38 -4.98
C GLN A 234 3.66 7.23 -5.09
N THR A 235 3.75 8.30 -5.86
CA THR A 235 2.58 9.14 -6.20
C THR A 235 1.73 8.54 -7.34
N SER A 236 2.22 7.47 -7.95
CA SER A 236 1.53 6.68 -8.97
C SER A 236 1.47 5.22 -8.56
N VAL A 237 0.57 4.47 -9.20
CA VAL A 237 0.51 3.01 -9.11
C VAL A 237 1.90 2.36 -9.20
N PRO A 238 2.20 1.33 -8.39
CA PRO A 238 1.32 0.65 -7.42
C PRO A 238 1.18 1.36 -6.06
N TYR A 239 1.64 2.60 -5.92
CA TYR A 239 1.64 3.47 -4.72
C TYR A 239 2.45 2.98 -3.52
N THR A 240 2.36 1.69 -3.17
CA THR A 240 3.21 1.04 -2.18
C THR A 240 4.19 0.11 -2.91
N LEU A 241 3.80 -1.14 -3.14
CA LEU A 241 4.53 -2.10 -3.96
C LEU A 241 3.58 -3.07 -4.66
N GLY A 242 3.98 -3.57 -5.82
CA GLY A 242 3.19 -4.50 -6.64
C GLY A 242 3.54 -5.97 -6.45
N CYS A 243 4.82 -6.26 -6.18
CA CYS A 243 5.40 -7.59 -6.01
C CYS A 243 6.60 -7.54 -5.05
N PHE A 244 7.19 -8.69 -4.73
CA PHE A 244 8.44 -8.73 -3.97
C PHE A 244 9.61 -8.97 -4.94
N GLY A 245 10.34 -7.91 -5.25
CA GLY A 245 11.28 -7.84 -6.36
C GLY A 245 12.71 -8.33 -6.07
N PRO A 246 13.64 -8.12 -7.03
CA PRO A 246 13.51 -7.24 -8.20
C PRO A 246 12.75 -7.85 -9.39
N VAL A 247 12.06 -7.01 -10.18
CA VAL A 247 11.39 -7.37 -11.46
C VAL A 247 11.46 -6.22 -12.45
N THR A 248 12.33 -6.31 -13.46
CA THR A 248 12.60 -5.18 -14.38
C THR A 248 11.85 -5.27 -15.72
N GLU A 249 11.18 -6.38 -16.00
CA GLU A 249 10.52 -6.63 -17.28
C GLU A 249 9.03 -6.94 -17.09
N LEU A 250 8.19 -6.39 -17.98
CA LEU A 250 6.72 -6.54 -17.89
C LEU A 250 6.30 -8.02 -17.91
N GLU A 251 6.94 -8.82 -18.76
CA GLU A 251 6.62 -10.25 -18.88
C GLU A 251 7.04 -11.05 -17.64
N GLU A 252 8.09 -10.62 -16.94
CA GLU A 252 8.48 -11.23 -15.66
C GLU A 252 7.45 -10.89 -14.57
N CYS A 253 6.99 -9.64 -14.52
CA CYS A 253 5.89 -9.25 -13.63
C CYS A 253 4.64 -10.07 -13.90
N LYS A 254 4.18 -10.15 -15.16
CA LYS A 254 2.99 -10.92 -15.52
C LYS A 254 3.12 -12.41 -15.22
N ALA A 255 4.34 -12.95 -15.29
CA ALA A 255 4.60 -14.35 -14.93
C ALA A 255 4.41 -14.64 -13.44
N LEU A 256 4.49 -13.63 -12.56
CA LEU A 256 4.14 -13.76 -11.15
C LEU A 256 2.61 -13.89 -10.94
N TYR A 257 1.81 -13.39 -11.89
CA TYR A 257 0.35 -13.29 -11.78
C TYR A 257 -0.39 -13.91 -12.99
N PRO A 258 -0.13 -15.19 -13.32
CA PRO A 258 -0.64 -15.82 -14.54
C PRO A 258 -2.16 -16.00 -14.55
N ASP A 259 -2.79 -16.01 -13.37
CA ASP A 259 -4.23 -16.19 -13.19
C ASP A 259 -4.96 -14.85 -12.96
N ASN A 260 -4.26 -13.71 -13.04
CA ASN A 260 -4.82 -12.39 -12.81
C ASN A 260 -4.54 -11.45 -13.99
N CYS A 261 -3.27 -11.24 -14.33
CA CYS A 261 -2.92 -10.35 -15.43
C CYS A 261 -3.35 -10.92 -16.78
N GLY A 262 -4.23 -10.18 -17.46
CA GLY A 262 -4.76 -10.55 -18.77
C GLY A 262 -6.00 -11.43 -18.71
N VAL A 263 -6.62 -11.56 -17.53
CA VAL A 263 -7.72 -12.50 -17.30
C VAL A 263 -9.07 -11.83 -17.30
N ASP A 264 -9.21 -10.69 -16.62
CA ASP A 264 -10.48 -10.00 -16.47
C ASP A 264 -10.31 -8.49 -16.68
N TYR A 265 -11.31 -7.88 -17.31
CA TYR A 265 -11.22 -6.52 -17.79
C TYR A 265 -12.52 -5.76 -17.53
N VAL A 266 -12.37 -4.50 -17.13
CA VAL A 266 -13.49 -3.58 -16.93
C VAL A 266 -13.26 -2.27 -17.67
N ILE A 267 -14.35 -1.54 -17.91
CA ILE A 267 -14.29 -0.14 -18.31
C ILE A 267 -14.46 0.71 -17.07
N LEU A 268 -13.45 1.50 -16.74
CA LEU A 268 -13.55 2.52 -15.71
C LEU A 268 -14.07 3.80 -16.33
N GLU A 269 -15.06 4.40 -15.69
CA GLU A 269 -15.60 5.71 -16.05
C GLU A 269 -15.27 6.68 -14.92
N THR A 270 -14.48 7.70 -15.23
CA THR A 270 -14.13 8.79 -14.31
C THR A 270 -14.43 10.13 -14.98
N GLU A 271 -14.31 11.24 -14.25
CA GLU A 271 -14.41 12.58 -14.87
C GLU A 271 -13.36 12.80 -15.98
N SER A 272 -12.22 12.10 -15.92
CA SER A 272 -11.17 12.14 -16.95
C SER A 272 -11.52 11.36 -18.22
N GLY A 273 -12.63 10.60 -18.19
CA GLY A 273 -13.13 9.78 -19.29
C GLY A 273 -13.01 8.29 -19.03
N SER A 274 -13.27 7.52 -20.08
CA SER A 274 -13.33 6.06 -20.05
C SER A 274 -11.97 5.42 -20.34
N SER A 275 -11.56 4.46 -19.52
CA SER A 275 -10.34 3.66 -19.73
C SER A 275 -10.62 2.16 -19.61
N CYS A 276 -9.79 1.32 -20.24
CA CYS A 276 -9.82 -0.12 -20.00
C CYS A 276 -8.88 -0.43 -18.84
N TYR A 277 -9.27 -1.37 -17.98
CA TYR A 277 -8.50 -1.78 -16.82
C TYR A 277 -8.43 -3.31 -16.73
N ASP A 278 -7.26 -3.85 -16.43
CA ASP A 278 -7.00 -5.29 -16.21
C ASP A 278 -7.12 -5.56 -14.69
N THR A 279 -8.23 -6.12 -14.24
CA THR A 279 -8.49 -6.23 -12.80
C THR A 279 -7.51 -7.22 -12.15
N ASP A 280 -7.07 -6.91 -10.92
CA ASP A 280 -6.07 -7.68 -10.18
C ASP A 280 -4.70 -7.82 -10.92
N CYS A 281 -4.41 -6.95 -11.89
CA CYS A 281 -3.10 -6.92 -12.54
C CYS A 281 -2.25 -5.75 -12.07
N GLN A 282 -1.30 -6.01 -11.16
CA GLN A 282 -0.36 -5.03 -10.59
C GLN A 282 0.77 -4.61 -11.54
N CYS A 283 0.84 -5.21 -12.74
CA CYS A 283 1.93 -4.97 -13.66
C CYS A 283 1.67 -3.70 -14.47
N PHE A 284 1.70 -2.55 -13.76
CA PHE A 284 1.49 -1.23 -14.33
C PHE A 284 2.62 -0.83 -15.26
N LEU A 285 2.26 -0.17 -16.35
CA LEU A 285 3.13 0.46 -17.32
C LEU A 285 3.54 1.85 -16.82
N ALA A 286 4.59 2.41 -17.41
CA ALA A 286 5.11 3.73 -17.04
C ALA A 286 4.12 4.89 -17.21
N ASP A 287 3.01 4.68 -17.94
CA ASP A 287 1.93 5.66 -18.09
C ASP A 287 0.81 5.50 -17.04
N GLY A 288 0.97 4.60 -16.07
CA GLY A 288 0.02 4.32 -15.01
C GLY A 288 -1.12 3.37 -15.39
N THR A 289 -1.16 2.87 -16.64
CA THR A 289 -2.14 1.85 -17.05
C THR A 289 -1.59 0.44 -16.80
N ASN A 290 -2.45 -0.57 -16.61
CA ASN A 290 -2.01 -1.98 -16.53
C ASN A 290 -2.40 -2.80 -17.78
N THR A 291 -2.87 -2.13 -18.83
CA THR A 291 -3.30 -2.78 -20.07
C THR A 291 -2.92 -1.96 -21.30
N LYS A 292 -2.71 -2.66 -22.41
CA LYS A 292 -2.48 -2.05 -23.73
C LYS A 292 -3.77 -1.64 -24.44
N TYR A 293 -4.93 -2.03 -23.91
CA TYR A 293 -6.22 -1.79 -24.55
C TYR A 293 -6.74 -0.40 -24.17
N THR A 294 -7.46 0.22 -25.11
CA THR A 294 -8.25 1.43 -24.84
C THR A 294 -9.67 1.03 -24.45
N ALA A 295 -10.49 1.99 -23.98
CA ALA A 295 -11.91 1.74 -23.72
C ALA A 295 -12.67 1.18 -24.93
N VAL A 296 -12.23 1.49 -26.17
CA VAL A 296 -12.86 0.99 -27.40
C VAL A 296 -12.46 -0.45 -27.73
N THR A 297 -11.28 -0.89 -27.29
CA THR A 297 -10.71 -2.20 -27.62
C THR A 297 -10.63 -3.13 -26.42
N CYS A 298 -11.30 -2.79 -25.32
CA CYS A 298 -11.26 -3.54 -24.08
C CYS A 298 -11.91 -4.92 -24.25
N PRO A 299 -11.26 -6.02 -23.84
CA PRO A 299 -11.77 -7.37 -24.02
C PRO A 299 -12.67 -7.78 -22.83
N LEU A 300 -13.87 -7.19 -22.78
CA LEU A 300 -14.93 -7.50 -21.82
C LEU A 300 -15.58 -8.88 -22.07
#